data_AF-A0A3C1Z1V9-F1
#
_entry.id   AF-A0A3C1Z1V9-F1
#
_cell.length_a   1.000
_cell.length_b   1.000
_cell.length_c   1.000
_cell.angle_alpha   90.00
_cell.angle_beta   90.00
_cell.angle_gamma   90.00
#
_symmetry.space_group_name_H-M   'P 1'
#
loop_
_entity.id
_entity.type
_entity.pdbx_description
1 polymer ?
#
loop_
_entity_poly.entity_id
_entity_poly.type
_entity_poly.pdbx_seq_one_letter_code
_entity_poly.pdbx_strand_id
1 'polypeptide(L)'
;SNGKGQSLCLDTYLEHKVGDFVKGMRNGSGKNLHPMLIAAVERPLILLTLRETKGNQIQAAELLGLNRNTLRKKILDLDIPVKRARAS
;
A
#
# COMPACT_ATOMS: atom_id res chain seq x y z
N SER A 1 -23.47 22.48 20.89
CA SER A 1 -23.83 21.06 20.82
C SER A 1 -22.63 20.23 20.46
N ASN A 2 -22.23 19.43 21.44
CA ASN A 2 -21.38 18.24 21.44
C ASN A 2 -20.09 18.21 20.61
N GLY A 3 -18.98 18.20 21.33
CA GLY A 3 -17.66 17.95 20.80
C GLY A 3 -17.50 16.53 20.25
N LYS A 4 -16.77 16.43 19.14
CA LYS A 4 -15.93 15.28 18.84
C LYS A 4 -14.58 15.83 18.45
N GLY A 5 -13.62 15.74 19.38
CA GLY A 5 -12.20 15.85 19.03
C GLY A 5 -11.95 14.88 17.88
N GLN A 6 -11.54 15.40 16.73
CA GLN A 6 -11.33 14.63 15.52
C GLN A 6 -10.09 13.77 15.72
N SER A 7 -10.29 12.60 16.33
CA SER A 7 -9.41 11.47 16.11
C SER A 7 -9.53 11.14 14.61
N LEU A 8 -8.53 11.54 13.83
CA LEU A 8 -8.41 11.20 12.41
C LEU A 8 -8.30 9.68 12.30
N CYS A 9 -9.43 8.98 12.15
CA CYS A 9 -9.39 7.57 11.82
C CYS A 9 -8.89 7.41 10.38
N LEU A 10 -8.10 6.36 10.15
CA LEU A 10 -7.54 6.06 8.83
C LEU A 10 -8.64 5.97 7.77
N ASP A 11 -9.81 5.43 8.14
CA ASP A 11 -10.95 5.25 7.25
C ASP A 11 -11.48 6.58 6.70
N THR A 12 -11.76 7.57 7.56
CA THR A 12 -12.24 8.89 7.11
C THR A 12 -11.20 9.63 6.29
N TYR A 13 -9.91 9.52 6.64
CA TYR A 13 -8.83 10.10 5.85
C TYR A 13 -8.75 9.49 4.45
N LEU A 14 -8.82 8.16 4.35
CA LEU A 14 -8.79 7.44 3.08
C LEU A 14 -10.03 7.72 2.24
N GLU A 15 -11.23 7.75 2.84
CA GLU A 15 -12.47 8.07 2.13
C GLU A 15 -12.40 9.45 1.47
N HIS A 16 -11.94 10.47 2.21
CA HIS A 16 -11.77 11.80 1.66
C HIS A 16 -10.75 11.82 0.51
N LYS A 17 -9.55 11.25 0.72
CA LYS A 17 -8.47 11.28 -0.28
C LYS A 17 -8.79 10.47 -1.53
N VAL A 18 -9.38 9.29 -1.38
CA VAL A 18 -9.83 8.46 -2.50
C VAL A 18 -10.95 9.15 -3.25
N GLY A 19 -11.89 9.80 -2.56
CA GLY A 19 -12.97 10.57 -3.17
C GLY A 19 -12.47 11.70 -4.09
N ASP A 20 -11.45 12.44 -3.66
CA ASP A 20 -10.82 13.48 -4.49
C ASP A 20 -10.20 12.89 -5.75
N PHE A 21 -9.53 11.75 -5.63
CA PHE A 21 -8.87 11.06 -6.73
C PHE A 21 -9.86 10.49 -7.76
N VAL A 22 -10.97 9.90 -7.29
CA VAL A 22 -12.06 9.40 -8.13
C VAL A 22 -12.68 10.54 -8.94
N LYS A 23 -12.95 11.69 -8.30
CA LYS A 23 -13.49 12.88 -8.97
C LYS A 23 -12.53 13.39 -10.05
N GLY A 24 -11.23 13.46 -9.75
CA GLY A 24 -10.21 13.87 -10.72
C GLY A 24 -10.13 12.94 -11.93
N MET A 25 -10.11 11.63 -11.72
CA MET A 25 -10.02 10.62 -12.79
C MET A 25 -11.25 10.60 -13.71
N ARG A 26 -12.46 10.80 -13.15
CA ARG A 26 -13.69 10.92 -13.96
C ARG A 26 -13.61 12.10 -14.93
N ASN A 27 -13.04 13.22 -14.49
CA ASN A 27 -12.93 14.42 -15.30
C ASN A 27 -11.85 14.30 -16.40
N GLY A 28 -10.93 13.33 -16.31
CA GLY A 28 -9.84 13.09 -17.25
C GLY A 28 -9.97 11.85 -18.14
N SER A 29 -11.14 11.20 -18.20
CA SER A 29 -11.38 9.98 -19.00
C SER A 29 -10.47 8.77 -18.69
N GLY A 30 -9.86 8.72 -17.50
CA GLY A 30 -8.99 7.62 -17.08
C GLY A 30 -9.75 6.30 -16.93
N LYS A 31 -9.22 5.21 -17.49
CA LYS A 31 -9.72 3.84 -17.28
C LYS A 31 -8.84 3.11 -16.25
N ASN A 32 -9.32 1.99 -15.71
CA ASN A 32 -8.56 1.13 -14.78
C ASN A 32 -8.18 1.80 -13.44
N LEU A 33 -9.08 2.64 -12.91
CA LEU A 33 -8.89 3.33 -11.63
C LEU A 33 -8.63 2.35 -10.47
N HIS A 34 -9.42 1.29 -10.37
CA HIS A 34 -9.30 0.31 -9.28
C HIS A 34 -7.89 -0.29 -9.18
N PRO A 35 -7.36 -1.01 -10.21
CA PRO A 35 -6.03 -1.62 -10.10
C PRO A 35 -4.92 -0.58 -9.90
N MET A 36 -5.05 0.63 -10.45
CA MET A 36 -4.08 1.71 -10.23
C MET A 36 -4.06 2.19 -8.78
N LEU A 37 -5.24 2.38 -8.17
CA LEU A 37 -5.35 2.82 -6.78
C LEU A 37 -4.86 1.72 -5.81
N ILE A 38 -5.23 0.46 -6.07
CA ILE A 38 -4.74 -0.67 -5.28
C ILE A 38 -3.21 -0.73 -5.33
N ALA A 39 -2.60 -0.62 -6.51
CA ALA A 39 -1.14 -0.62 -6.63
C ALA A 39 -0.50 0.58 -5.89
N ALA A 40 -1.12 1.76 -5.98
CA ALA A 40 -0.63 2.98 -5.32
C ALA A 40 -0.63 2.88 -3.79
N VAL A 41 -1.58 2.15 -3.19
CA VAL A 41 -1.65 1.90 -1.74
C VAL A 41 -0.80 0.72 -1.33
N GLU A 42 -0.82 -0.37 -2.11
CA GLU A 42 -0.14 -1.62 -1.76
C GLU A 42 1.38 -1.50 -1.85
N ARG A 43 1.90 -0.75 -2.83
CA ARG A 43 3.34 -0.55 -3.01
C ARG A 43 4.02 0.07 -1.79
N PRO A 44 3.57 1.22 -1.23
CA PRO A 44 4.18 1.80 -0.04
C PRO A 44 3.96 0.93 1.19
N LEU A 45 2.80 0.27 1.35
CA LEU A 45 2.56 -0.66 2.46
C LEU A 45 3.64 -1.76 2.49
N ILE A 46 3.82 -2.47 1.38
CA ILE A 46 4.81 -3.55 1.28
C ILE A 46 6.24 -3.02 1.45
N LEU A 47 6.58 -1.90 0.82
CA LEU A 47 7.91 -1.30 0.92
C LEU A 47 8.27 -0.93 2.37
N LEU A 48 7.34 -0.31 3.09
CA LEU A 48 7.56 0.10 4.47
C LEU A 48 7.65 -1.11 5.41
N THR A 49 6.80 -2.13 5.22
CA THR A 49 6.90 -3.38 5.98
C THR A 49 8.25 -4.07 5.73
N LEU A 50 8.72 -4.16 4.48
CA LEU A 50 10.04 -4.72 4.18
C LEU A 50 11.18 -3.93 4.84
N ARG A 51 11.06 -2.60 4.97
CA ARG A 51 12.04 -1.79 5.68
C ARG A 51 12.03 -2.07 7.17
N GLU A 52 10.84 -2.15 7.76
CA GLU A 52 10.65 -2.44 9.18
C GLU A 52 11.25 -3.81 9.55
N THR A 53 11.07 -4.81 8.69
CA THR A 53 11.65 -6.15 8.88
C THR A 53 13.08 -6.30 8.33
N LYS A 54 13.74 -5.19 7.97
CA LYS A 54 15.12 -5.16 7.43
C LYS A 54 15.33 -6.09 6.23
N GLY A 55 14.30 -6.25 5.40
CA GLY A 55 14.30 -7.09 4.20
C GLY A 55 13.97 -8.56 4.45
N ASN A 56 13.69 -8.95 5.70
CA ASN A 56 13.22 -10.31 6.00
C ASN A 56 11.81 -10.52 5.45
N GLN A 57 11.72 -11.21 4.32
CA GLN A 57 10.45 -11.47 3.62
C GLN A 57 9.52 -12.42 4.38
N ILE A 58 10.04 -13.28 5.27
CA ILE A 58 9.19 -14.16 6.08
C ILE A 58 8.46 -13.32 7.12
N GLN A 59 9.20 -12.52 7.90
CA GLN A 59 8.62 -11.61 8.89
C GLN A 59 7.72 -10.55 8.25
N ALA A 60 8.10 -10.03 7.07
CA ALA A 60 7.25 -9.08 6.36
C ALA A 60 5.93 -9.71 5.92
N ALA A 61 5.96 -10.95 5.44
CA ALA A 61 4.76 -11.67 5.04
C ALA A 61 3.85 -11.94 6.24
N GLU A 62 4.42 -12.34 7.38
CA GLU A 62 3.68 -12.51 8.64
C GLU A 62 3.05 -11.20 9.11
N LEU A 63 3.81 -10.10 9.13
CA LEU A 63 3.30 -8.78 9.54
C LEU A 63 2.20 -8.27 8.62
N LEU A 64 2.28 -8.56 7.32
CA LEU A 64 1.25 -8.22 6.34
C LEU A 64 0.06 -9.19 6.35
N GLY A 65 0.14 -10.32 7.05
CA GLY A 65 -0.87 -11.39 6.99
C GLY A 65 -0.96 -12.05 5.61
N LEU A 66 0.14 -12.09 4.86
CA LEU A 66 0.22 -12.66 3.52
C LEU A 66 1.00 -13.97 3.49
N ASN A 67 0.69 -14.83 2.52
CA ASN A 67 1.60 -15.91 2.16
C ASN A 67 2.91 -15.31 1.59
N ARG A 68 4.07 -15.84 1.99
CA ARG A 68 5.39 -15.38 1.52
C ARG A 68 5.57 -15.45 -0.01
N ASN A 69 4.96 -16.42 -0.68
CA ASN A 69 4.96 -16.51 -2.15
C ASN A 69 4.15 -15.37 -2.78
N THR A 70 3.01 -15.03 -2.17
CA THR A 70 2.20 -13.88 -2.58
C THR A 70 2.95 -12.57 -2.40
N LEU A 71 3.62 -12.38 -1.24
CA LEU A 71 4.46 -11.21 -1.02
C LEU A 71 5.57 -11.11 -2.08
N ARG A 72 6.28 -12.21 -2.36
CA ARG A 72 7.33 -12.23 -3.39
C ARG A 72 6.79 -11.86 -4.76
N LYS A 73 5.61 -12.35 -5.15
CA LYS A 73 4.97 -11.99 -6.42
C LYS A 73 4.62 -10.50 -6.45
N LYS A 74 4.01 -9.97 -5.38
CA LYS A 74 3.65 -8.54 -5.27
C LYS A 74 4.86 -7.62 -5.31
N ILE A 75 5.99 -8.01 -4.73
CA ILE A 75 7.26 -7.27 -4.81
C ILE A 75 7.69 -7.10 -6.28
N LEU A 76 7.55 -8.15 -7.10
CA LEU A 76 7.90 -8.12 -8.52
C LEU A 76 6.87 -7.31 -9.31
N ASP A 77 5.57 -7.60 -9.13
CA ASP A 77 4.48 -6.96 -9.89
C ASP A 77 4.40 -5.44 -9.64
N LEU A 78 4.79 -4.98 -8.44
CA LEU A 78 4.76 -3.56 -8.04
C LEU A 78 6.12 -2.85 -8.16
N ASP A 79 7.13 -3.52 -8.74
CA ASP A 79 8.50 -3.01 -8.90
C ASP A 79 9.05 -2.40 -7.60
N ILE A 80 9.02 -3.20 -6.53
CA ILE A 80 9.50 -2.78 -5.21
C ILE A 80 11.00 -3.08 -5.11
N PRO A 81 11.85 -2.06 -4.87
CA PRO A 81 13.28 -2.26 -4.80
C PRO A 81 13.64 -3.02 -3.52
N VAL A 82 14.06 -4.28 -3.66
CA VAL A 82 14.61 -5.07 -2.56
C VAL A 82 16.12 -5.10 -2.69
N LYS A 83 16.84 -4.54 -1.71
CA LYS A 83 18.30 -4.72 -1.62
C LYS A 83 18.56 -6.22 -1.45
N ARG A 84 19.13 -6.85 -2.48
CA ARG A 84 19.63 -8.22 -2.35
C ARG A 84 20.76 -8.19 -1.33
N ALA A 85 20.61 -8.88 -0.21
CA ALA A 85 21.76 -9.27 0.58
C ALA A 85 22.65 -10.12 -0.35
N ARG A 86 23.86 -9.65 -0.66
CA ARG A 86 24.84 -10.48 -1.35
C ARG A 86 25.07 -11.72 -0.48
N ALA A 87 24.85 -12.91 -1.05
CA ALA A 87 25.45 -14.11 -0.49
C ALA A 87 26.96 -13.86 -0.49
N SER A 88 27.54 -13.76 0.71
CA SER A 88 28.98 -13.75 0.96
C SER A 88 29.36 -15.13 1.48
#